data_AF-S4PJK7-F1
#
_entry.id   AF-S4PJK7-F1
#
_cell.length_a   1.000
_cell.length_b   1.000
_cell.length_c   1.000
_cell.angle_alpha   90.00
_cell.angle_beta   90.00
_cell.angle_gamma   90.00
#
_symmetry.space_group_name_H-M   'P 1'
#
loop_
_entity.id
_entity.type
_entity.pdbx_description
1 polymer ?
#
loop_
_entity_poly.entity_id
_entity_poly.type
_entity_poly.pdbx_seq_one_letter_code
_entity_poly.pdbx_strand_id
1 'polypeptide(L)' 'RAPPCDSTQCVLPDCFCSEDGTLIPGDLPAKDVPQMITITFDDAINNNNIELYKEIFNGKRKNPNGCDIKATFFVS' A
#
# COMPACT_ATOMS: atom_id res chain seq x y z
N ARG A 1 18.47 -14.76 13.83
CA ARG A 1 17.57 -14.85 12.65
C ARG A 1 16.21 -15.28 13.17
N ALA A 2 15.12 -14.72 12.67
CA ALA A 2 13.78 -15.21 13.00
C ALA A 2 13.59 -16.64 12.44
N PRO A 3 12.69 -17.46 13.03
CA PRO A 3 12.32 -18.77 12.50
C PRO A 3 11.58 -18.64 11.15
N PRO A 4 11.42 -19.74 10.39
CA PRO A 4 10.48 -19.80 9.26
C PRO A 4 9.05 -19.44 9.68
N CYS A 5 8.20 -19.10 8.71
CA CYS A 5 6.80 -18.79 8.96
C CYS A 5 6.08 -19.98 9.61
N ASP A 6 5.43 -19.73 10.76
CA ASP A 6 4.49 -20.65 11.41
C ASP A 6 3.11 -19.99 11.39
N SER A 7 2.24 -20.46 10.49
CA SER A 7 0.88 -19.92 10.31
C SER A 7 -0.05 -20.17 11.49
N THR A 8 0.34 -21.03 12.45
CA THR A 8 -0.43 -21.24 13.69
C THR A 8 -0.13 -20.17 14.75
N GLN A 9 1.02 -19.50 14.66
CA GLN A 9 1.44 -18.44 15.58
C GLN A 9 1.32 -17.04 14.96
N CYS A 10 1.57 -16.92 13.66
CA CYS A 10 1.47 -15.66 12.94
C CYS A 10 0.05 -15.46 12.38
N VAL A 11 -0.81 -14.83 13.18
CA VAL A 11 -2.23 -14.65 12.88
C VAL A 11 -2.61 -13.18 12.68
N LEU A 12 -3.52 -12.93 11.74
CA LEU A 12 -4.09 -11.60 11.49
C LEU A 12 -4.85 -11.08 12.73
N PRO A 13 -4.91 -9.75 12.96
CA PRO A 13 -4.36 -8.68 12.11
C PRO A 13 -2.89 -8.35 12.41
N ASP A 14 -2.34 -8.86 13.52
CA ASP A 14 -1.06 -8.41 14.07
C ASP A 14 0.15 -9.05 13.37
N CYS A 15 -0.04 -10.20 12.72
CA CYS A 15 1.00 -10.89 11.98
C CYS A 15 0.45 -11.50 10.69
N PHE A 16 1.21 -11.36 9.61
CA PHE A 16 0.98 -12.08 8.36
C PHE A 16 2.30 -12.61 7.81
N CYS A 17 2.35 -13.90 7.49
CA CYS A 17 3.46 -14.51 6.77
C CYS A 17 2.97 -15.67 5.90
N SER A 18 3.77 -16.02 4.91
CA SER A 18 3.69 -17.27 4.16
C SER A 18 5.10 -17.81 3.94
N GLU A 19 5.23 -19.06 3.52
CA GLU A 19 6.53 -19.71 3.35
C GLU A 19 7.43 -18.96 2.35
N ASP A 20 6.86 -18.46 1.26
CA ASP A 20 7.57 -17.78 0.17
C ASP A 20 7.16 -16.31 -0.03
N GLY A 21 6.20 -15.81 0.76
CA GLY A 21 5.70 -14.44 0.67
C GLY A 21 4.70 -14.19 -0.46
N THR A 22 4.22 -15.22 -1.16
CA THR A 22 3.35 -15.05 -2.35
C THR A 22 1.87 -15.27 -2.08
N LEU A 23 1.51 -15.87 -0.93
CA LEU A 23 0.11 -16.15 -0.60
C LEU A 23 -0.68 -14.86 -0.29
N ILE A 24 -1.95 -14.85 -0.68
CA ILE A 24 -2.89 -13.77 -0.40
C ILE A 24 -3.36 -13.87 1.06
N PRO A 25 -3.36 -12.76 1.83
CA PRO A 25 -3.94 -12.75 3.17
C PRO A 25 -5.40 -13.21 3.20
N GLY A 26 -5.73 -14.09 4.14
CA GLY A 26 -7.09 -14.64 4.29
C GLY A 26 -7.49 -15.66 3.22
N ASP A 27 -6.55 -16.14 2.40
CA ASP A 27 -6.76 -17.17 1.36
C ASP A 27 -7.86 -16.79 0.34
N LEU A 28 -7.97 -15.50 0.04
CA LEU A 28 -8.92 -14.99 -0.95
C LEU A 28 -8.47 -15.35 -2.38
N PRO A 29 -9.40 -15.72 -3.27
CA PRO A 29 -9.08 -15.90 -4.68
C PRO A 29 -8.59 -14.59 -5.30
N ALA A 30 -7.50 -14.63 -6.08
CA ALA A 30 -6.89 -13.43 -6.67
C ALA A 30 -7.87 -12.55 -7.48
N LYS A 31 -8.86 -13.16 -8.13
CA LYS A 31 -9.90 -12.45 -8.91
C LYS A 31 -10.81 -11.56 -8.05
N ASP A 32 -10.89 -11.83 -6.75
CA ASP A 32 -11.75 -11.12 -5.80
C ASP A 32 -10.94 -10.09 -4.98
N VAL A 33 -9.61 -10.05 -5.13
CA VAL A 33 -8.71 -9.14 -4.42
C VAL A 33 -8.60 -7.79 -5.17
N PRO A 34 -8.84 -6.65 -4.50
CA PRO A 34 -8.54 -5.34 -5.07
C PRO A 34 -7.04 -5.18 -5.36
N GLN A 35 -6.67 -4.85 -6.59
CA GLN A 35 -5.28 -4.52 -6.93
C GLN A 35 -4.89 -3.18 -6.27
N MET A 36 -4.09 -3.26 -5.21
CA MET A 36 -3.52 -2.08 -4.56
C MET A 36 -2.31 -1.56 -5.33
N ILE A 37 -2.17 -0.24 -5.37
CA ILE A 37 -1.00 0.46 -5.93
C ILE A 37 -0.59 1.54 -4.93
N THR A 38 0.67 1.54 -4.50
CA THR A 38 1.23 2.52 -3.58
C THR A 38 2.14 3.48 -4.34
N ILE A 39 1.65 4.69 -4.62
CA ILE A 39 2.48 5.78 -5.14
C ILE A 39 3.24 6.39 -3.96
N THR A 40 4.56 6.48 -4.08
CA THR A 40 5.42 7.08 -3.07
C THR A 40 6.25 8.22 -3.65
N PHE A 41 6.53 9.23 -2.83
CA PHE A 41 7.51 10.27 -3.11
C PHE A 41 8.46 10.37 -1.92
N ASP A 42 9.76 10.36 -2.22
CA ASP A 42 10.81 10.49 -1.23
C ASP A 42 11.32 11.94 -1.21
N ASP A 43 12.06 12.28 -0.16
CA ASP A 43 12.72 13.56 0.08
C ASP A 43 11.78 14.73 0.43
N ALA A 44 12.36 15.94 0.48
CA ALA A 44 11.73 17.15 0.94
C ALA A 44 10.51 17.56 0.08
N ILE A 45 9.45 17.99 0.76
CA ILE A 45 8.30 18.67 0.14
C ILE A 45 8.54 20.17 0.19
N ASN A 46 8.65 20.83 -0.96
CA ASN A 46 8.90 22.27 -1.04
C ASN A 46 8.39 22.86 -2.37
N ASN A 47 8.76 24.11 -2.67
CA ASN A 47 8.28 24.82 -3.85
C ASN A 47 8.67 24.16 -5.19
N ASN A 48 9.67 23.26 -5.20
CA ASN A 48 10.06 22.54 -6.40
C ASN A 48 9.01 21.51 -6.85
N ASN A 49 8.21 20.99 -5.92
CA ASN A 49 7.33 19.84 -6.18
C ASN A 49 5.87 20.04 -5.75
N ILE A 50 5.56 21.04 -4.95
CA ILE A 50 4.19 21.26 -4.45
C ILE A 50 3.16 21.45 -5.57
N GLU A 51 3.51 22.14 -6.66
CA GLU A 51 2.60 22.36 -7.79
C GLU A 51 2.36 21.06 -8.60
N LEU A 52 3.39 20.23 -8.76
CA LEU A 52 3.26 18.91 -9.37
C LEU A 52 2.29 18.04 -8.55
N TYR A 53 2.41 18.03 -7.22
CA TYR A 53 1.52 17.25 -6.37
C TYR A 53 0.07 17.75 -6.44
N LYS A 54 -0.16 19.07 -6.52
CA LYS A 54 -1.51 19.63 -6.72
C LYS A 54 -2.10 19.20 -8.06
N GLU A 55 -1.30 19.13 -9.12
CA GLU A 55 -1.75 18.67 -10.44
C GLU A 55 -2.15 17.18 -10.42
N ILE A 56 -1.35 16.34 -9.76
CA ILE A 56 -1.58 14.89 -9.66
C ILE A 56 -2.75 14.58 -8.71
N PHE A 57 -2.80 15.21 -7.53
CA PHE A 57 -3.78 14.94 -6.48
C PHE A 57 -4.89 16.01 -6.43
N ASN A 58 -5.40 16.39 -7.59
CA ASN A 58 -6.32 17.51 -7.81
C ASN A 58 -7.79 17.29 -7.37
N GLY A 59 -8.10 16.24 -6.62
CA GLY A 59 -9.48 15.94 -6.19
C GLY A 59 -10.40 15.32 -7.25
N LYS A 60 -9.93 15.12 -8.49
CA LYS A 60 -10.71 14.54 -9.60
C LYS A 60 -10.41 13.07 -9.85
N ARG A 61 -9.20 12.62 -9.50
CA ARG A 61 -8.79 11.21 -9.61
C ARG A 61 -9.33 10.44 -8.40
N LYS A 62 -10.29 9.54 -8.65
CA LYS A 62 -10.99 8.78 -7.60
C LYS A 62 -10.70 7.29 -7.68
N ASN A 63 -10.62 6.64 -6.52
CA ASN A 63 -10.70 5.19 -6.40
C ASN A 63 -12.13 4.69 -6.72
N PRO A 64 -12.34 3.38 -6.95
CA PRO A 64 -13.68 2.82 -7.20
C PRO A 64 -14.72 3.11 -6.10
N ASN A 65 -14.26 3.40 -4.88
CA ASN A 65 -15.11 3.80 -3.75
C ASN A 65 -15.49 5.30 -3.75
N GLY A 66 -15.09 6.07 -4.77
CA GLY A 66 -15.39 7.50 -4.90
C GLY A 66 -14.49 8.45 -4.08
N CYS A 67 -13.59 7.93 -3.26
CA CYS A 67 -12.60 8.74 -2.53
C CYS A 67 -11.46 9.16 -3.45
N ASP A 68 -10.79 10.29 -3.16
CA ASP A 68 -9.56 10.68 -3.88
C ASP A 68 -8.48 9.61 -3.77
N ILE A 69 -7.71 9.42 -4.84
CA ILE A 69 -6.48 8.62 -4.78
C ILE A 69 -5.53 9.19 -3.72
N LYS A 70 -4.67 8.33 -3.18
CA LYS A 70 -3.72 8.67 -2.12
C LYS A 70 -2.31 8.26 -2.51
N ALA A 71 -1.34 8.91 -1.91
CA ALA A 71 0.08 8.59 -2.00
C ALA A 71 0.71 8.70 -0.60
N THR A 72 1.89 8.14 -0.44
CA THR A 72 2.68 8.22 0.79
C THR A 72 3.94 9.05 0.54
N PHE A 73 4.33 9.89 1.49
CA PHE A 73 5.53 10.72 1.38
C PHE A 73 6.52 10.32 2.47
N PHE A 74 7.72 9.89 2.07
CA PHE A 74 8.83 9.61 2.98
C PHE A 74 9.75 10.83 3.05
N VAL A 75 9.42 11.74 3.96
CA VAL A 75 9.99 13.10 4.03
C VAL A 75 11.29 13.13 4.84
N SER A 76 12.27 13.91 4.36
CA SER A 76 13.53 14.26 5.06
C SER A 76 13.57 15.69 5.57
#